data_AF-A0A2E7KYA8-F1
#
_entry.id   AF-A0A2E7KYA8-F1
#
_cell.length_a   1.000
_cell.length_b   1.000
_cell.length_c   1.000
_cell.angle_alpha   90.00
_cell.angle_beta   90.00
_cell.angle_gamma   90.00
#
_symmetry.space_group_name_H-M   'P 1'
#
loop_
_entity.id
_entity.type
_entity.pdbx_description
1 polymer ?
#
loop_
_entity_poly.entity_id
_entity_poly.type
_entity_poly.pdbx_seq_one_letter_code
_entity_poly.pdbx_strand_id
1 'polypeptide(L)'
;MKIEYKSVFIGTLILSLLSSSVMAKPIAATLTIGKNKQDFPGYVTKADDNNIYISQFENGVNAAGYSLASVSEISWREPDDWKAAMDLWNSNNYKEGSVAFQKAMEDYKGIANSKHPIMKDNIGAQAVFYYMECLRRTGQFNSMME
;
A
#
# COMPACT_ATOMS: atom_id res chain seq x y z
N MET A 1 28.23 51.27 31.69
CA MET A 1 27.39 50.26 32.36
C MET A 1 26.86 49.32 31.28
N LYS A 2 27.28 48.05 31.31
CA LYS A 2 26.97 47.04 30.28
C LYS A 2 25.54 46.53 30.48
N ILE A 3 24.73 46.51 29.43
CA ILE A 3 23.53 45.68 29.37
C ILE A 3 23.59 44.91 28.06
N GLU A 4 23.89 43.63 28.18
CA GLU A 4 23.86 42.64 27.12
C GLU A 4 22.41 42.29 26.81
N TYR A 5 21.99 42.44 25.55
CA TYR A 5 20.76 41.79 25.08
C TYR A 5 21.15 40.65 24.15
N LYS A 6 21.10 39.44 24.73
CA LYS A 6 21.24 38.17 24.03
C LYS A 6 20.11 38.00 23.03
N SER A 7 20.50 37.49 21.87
CA SER A 7 19.70 37.00 20.76
C SER A 7 18.52 36.15 21.20
N VAL A 8 17.32 36.44 20.68
CA VAL A 8 16.27 35.42 20.52
C VAL A 8 15.58 35.64 19.17
N PHE A 9 16.12 34.98 18.15
CA PHE A 9 15.51 34.83 16.83
C PHE A 9 14.43 33.75 16.96
N ILE A 10 13.19 34.14 17.27
CA ILE A 10 12.05 33.20 17.30
C ILE A 10 11.54 33.06 15.87
N GLY A 11 12.22 32.21 15.10
CA GLY A 11 11.70 31.69 13.85
C GLY A 11 10.74 30.55 14.15
N THR A 12 9.45 30.83 14.29
CA THR A 12 8.42 29.79 14.38
C THR A 12 8.20 29.22 12.98
N LEU A 13 9.03 28.25 12.59
CA LEU A 13 8.80 27.41 11.42
C LEU A 13 7.60 26.51 11.73
N ILE A 14 6.40 26.97 11.38
CA ILE A 14 5.20 26.13 11.37
C ILE A 14 5.38 25.16 10.21
N LEU A 15 5.99 24.00 10.49
CA LEU A 15 5.98 22.85 9.61
C LEU A 15 4.55 22.29 9.67
N SER A 16 3.66 22.87 8.86
CA SER A 16 2.37 22.26 8.56
C SER A 16 2.67 20.96 7.84
N LEU A 17 2.77 19.87 8.61
CA LEU A 17 2.59 18.51 8.12
C LEU A 17 1.19 18.45 7.50
N LEU A 18 1.12 18.81 6.22
CA LEU A 18 0.07 18.39 5.33
C LEU A 18 0.10 16.87 5.39
N SER A 19 -0.74 16.32 6.26
CA SER A 19 -1.12 14.92 6.22
C SER A 19 -1.95 14.79 4.95
N SER A 20 -1.29 14.75 3.79
CA SER A 20 -1.90 14.21 2.59
C SER A 20 -2.31 12.80 3.00
N SER A 21 -3.61 12.59 3.15
CA SER A 21 -4.15 11.25 3.17
C SER A 21 -3.80 10.66 1.81
N VAL A 22 -2.62 10.05 1.71
CA VAL A 22 -2.18 9.30 0.54
C VAL A 22 -3.23 8.20 0.43
N MET A 23 -4.22 8.44 -0.41
CA MET A 23 -5.16 7.40 -0.78
C MET A 23 -4.33 6.29 -1.41
N ALA A 24 -4.58 5.06 -1.00
CA ALA A 24 -3.86 3.94 -1.55
C ALA A 24 -3.96 3.97 -3.09
N LYS A 25 -2.84 3.75 -3.75
CA LYS A 25 -2.76 3.66 -5.20
C LYS A 25 -3.73 2.57 -5.65
N PRO A 26 -4.71 2.87 -6.52
CA PRO A 26 -5.68 1.89 -6.94
C PRO A 26 -5.01 0.73 -7.70
N ILE A 27 -5.43 -0.50 -7.41
CA ILE A 27 -4.91 -1.71 -8.06
C ILE A 27 -5.97 -2.23 -9.01
N ALA A 28 -5.62 -2.40 -10.28
CA ALA A 28 -6.51 -3.02 -11.24
C ALA A 28 -6.81 -4.47 -10.82
N ALA A 29 -8.08 -4.84 -10.77
CA ALA A 29 -8.51 -6.19 -10.46
C ALA A 29 -9.83 -6.52 -11.17
N THR A 30 -10.08 -7.81 -11.37
CA THR A 30 -11.37 -8.33 -11.78
C THR A 30 -11.98 -9.09 -10.61
N LEU A 31 -13.18 -8.69 -10.19
CA LEU A 31 -13.91 -9.38 -9.13
C LEU A 31 -15.00 -10.26 -9.74
N THR A 32 -15.04 -11.51 -9.31
CA THR A 32 -16.14 -12.41 -9.64
C THR A 32 -17.18 -12.34 -8.52
N ILE A 33 -18.37 -11.83 -8.80
CA ILE A 33 -19.40 -11.49 -7.81
C ILE A 33 -20.71 -12.25 -8.08
N GLY A 34 -21.35 -12.66 -6.99
CA GLY A 34 -22.72 -13.16 -6.98
C GLY A 34 -22.86 -14.61 -7.44
N LYS A 35 -24.11 -15.13 -7.35
CA LYS A 35 -24.42 -16.54 -7.64
C LYS A 35 -24.13 -16.94 -9.09
N ASN A 36 -24.20 -15.98 -10.01
CA ASN A 36 -23.94 -16.20 -11.43
C ASN A 36 -22.47 -16.05 -11.81
N LYS A 37 -21.57 -15.79 -10.84
CA LYS A 37 -20.12 -15.59 -11.05
C LYS A 37 -19.83 -14.59 -12.17
N GLN A 38 -20.42 -13.39 -12.06
CA GLN A 38 -20.20 -12.34 -13.04
C GLN A 38 -18.90 -11.61 -12.74
N ASP A 39 -18.10 -11.36 -13.77
CA ASP A 39 -16.83 -10.65 -13.66
C ASP A 39 -17.02 -9.13 -13.78
N PHE A 40 -16.40 -8.41 -12.84
CA PHE A 40 -16.43 -6.96 -12.73
C PHE A 40 -14.99 -6.43 -12.70
N PRO A 41 -14.46 -5.96 -13.85
CA PRO A 41 -13.16 -5.30 -13.89
C PRO A 41 -13.25 -3.90 -13.30
N GLY A 42 -12.21 -3.50 -12.56
CA GLY A 42 -12.09 -2.15 -12.03
C GLY A 42 -10.77 -1.93 -11.29
N TYR A 43 -10.71 -0.84 -10.53
CA TYR A 43 -9.56 -0.44 -9.73
C TYR A 43 -9.94 -0.43 -8.25
N VAL A 44 -9.37 -1.36 -7.50
CA VAL A 44 -9.59 -1.47 -6.06
C VAL A 44 -8.84 -0.35 -5.35
N THR A 45 -9.53 0.47 -4.58
CA THR A 45 -8.95 1.65 -3.92
C THR A 45 -8.71 1.44 -2.42
N LYS A 46 -9.50 0.57 -1.80
CA LYS A 46 -9.34 0.13 -0.40
C LYS A 46 -10.18 -1.11 -0.15
N ALA A 47 -9.87 -1.81 0.94
CA ALA A 47 -10.70 -2.89 1.46
C ALA A 47 -10.71 -2.84 2.98
N ASP A 48 -11.85 -3.18 3.57
CA ASP A 48 -11.99 -3.46 5.00
C ASP A 48 -12.36 -4.93 5.21
N ASP A 49 -12.73 -5.31 6.43
CA ASP A 49 -13.04 -6.71 6.76
C ASP A 49 -14.36 -7.21 6.14
N ASN A 50 -15.22 -6.31 5.67
CA ASN A 50 -16.55 -6.62 5.13
C ASN A 50 -16.73 -6.22 3.67
N ASN A 51 -16.03 -5.18 3.20
CA ASN A 51 -16.25 -4.58 1.90
C ASN A 51 -14.95 -4.33 1.13
N ILE A 52 -15.06 -4.40 -0.19
CA ILE A 52 -14.05 -3.98 -1.15
C ILE A 52 -14.58 -2.81 -1.98
N TYR A 53 -13.76 -1.78 -2.18
CA TYR A 53 -14.14 -0.56 -2.86
C TYR A 53 -13.48 -0.48 -4.23
N ILE A 54 -14.27 -0.35 -5.28
CA ILE A 54 -13.84 -0.47 -6.67
C ILE A 54 -14.27 0.76 -7.47
N SER A 55 -13.32 1.39 -8.14
CA SER A 55 -13.52 2.47 -9.10
C SER A 55 -13.47 1.93 -10.53
N GLN A 56 -14.22 2.54 -11.46
CA GLN A 56 -14.04 2.25 -12.89
C GLN A 56 -12.86 3.04 -13.51
N PHE A 57 -12.38 4.05 -12.80
CA PHE A 57 -11.28 4.92 -13.22
C PHE A 57 -9.98 4.55 -12.52
N GLU A 58 -8.87 4.65 -13.26
CA GLU A 58 -7.52 4.34 -12.79
C GLU A 58 -7.06 5.21 -11.61
N ASN A 59 -7.52 6.46 -11.56
CA ASN A 59 -7.25 7.38 -10.47
C ASN A 59 -8.06 7.09 -9.19
N GLY A 60 -8.95 6.08 -9.20
CA GLY A 60 -9.68 5.63 -8.02
C GLY A 60 -10.89 6.49 -7.63
N VAL A 61 -11.32 7.45 -8.46
CA VAL A 61 -12.49 8.29 -8.13
C VAL A 61 -13.80 7.52 -8.22
N ASN A 62 -14.81 7.94 -7.45
CA ASN A 62 -16.15 7.34 -7.46
C ASN A 62 -16.18 5.83 -7.16
N ALA A 63 -15.35 5.38 -6.22
CA ALA A 63 -15.31 3.97 -5.83
C ALA A 63 -16.64 3.51 -5.18
N ALA A 64 -17.19 2.41 -5.69
CA ALA A 64 -18.36 1.74 -5.14
C ALA A 64 -17.94 0.59 -4.20
N GLY A 65 -18.63 0.47 -3.06
CA GLY A 65 -18.38 -0.60 -2.08
C GLY A 65 -19.19 -1.86 -2.40
N TYR A 66 -18.54 -3.01 -2.40
CA TYR A 66 -19.14 -4.33 -2.59
C TYR A 66 -18.84 -5.20 -1.39
N SER A 67 -19.81 -6.00 -0.94
CA SER A 67 -19.58 -6.93 0.16
C SER A 67 -18.64 -8.05 -0.24
N LEU A 68 -17.56 -8.23 0.51
CA LEU A 68 -16.60 -9.33 0.32
C LEU A 68 -17.25 -10.71 0.46
N ALA A 69 -18.34 -10.84 1.23
CA ALA A 69 -19.11 -12.07 1.33
C ALA A 69 -19.82 -12.47 0.01
N SER A 70 -20.00 -11.52 -0.90
CA SER A 70 -20.59 -11.75 -2.23
C SER A 70 -19.55 -11.99 -3.32
N VAL A 71 -18.27 -11.78 -3.02
CA VAL A 71 -17.14 -11.96 -3.93
C VAL A 71 -16.65 -13.40 -3.81
N SER A 72 -16.63 -14.13 -4.93
CA SER A 72 -16.09 -15.49 -4.96
C SER A 72 -14.60 -15.52 -5.27
N GLU A 73 -14.11 -14.57 -6.07
CA GLU A 73 -12.72 -14.51 -6.51
C GLU A 73 -12.31 -13.07 -6.79
N ILE A 74 -11.03 -12.77 -6.57
CA ILE A 74 -10.40 -11.51 -6.97
C ILE A 74 -9.15 -11.84 -7.78
N SER A 75 -9.17 -11.49 -9.06
CA SER A 75 -8.01 -11.60 -9.94
C SER A 75 -7.30 -10.25 -9.99
N TRP A 76 -6.19 -10.14 -9.25
CA TRP A 76 -5.37 -8.93 -9.22
C TRP A 76 -4.54 -8.81 -10.49
N ARG A 77 -4.57 -7.65 -11.14
CA ARG A 77 -3.63 -7.32 -12.21
C ARG A 77 -2.41 -6.68 -11.58
N GLU A 78 -1.25 -7.30 -11.81
CA GLU A 78 0.04 -6.84 -11.31
C GLU A 78 0.35 -5.41 -11.80
N PRO A 79 0.54 -4.44 -10.89
CA PRO A 79 1.02 -3.10 -11.21
C PRO A 79 2.47 -3.11 -11.71
N ASP A 80 2.85 -2.14 -12.52
CA ASP A 80 4.22 -2.01 -13.04
C ASP A 80 5.27 -1.82 -11.93
N ASP A 81 4.91 -1.10 -10.87
CA ASP A 81 5.74 -0.90 -9.68
C ASP A 81 5.93 -2.18 -8.88
N TRP A 82 4.90 -3.03 -8.80
CA TRP A 82 5.03 -4.36 -8.22
C TRP A 82 5.98 -5.24 -9.04
N LYS A 83 5.80 -5.24 -10.36
CA LYS A 83 6.65 -6.00 -11.28
C LYS A 83 8.12 -5.59 -11.17
N ALA A 84 8.40 -4.29 -11.13
CA ALA A 84 9.76 -3.78 -10.94
C ALA A 84 10.36 -4.23 -9.59
N ALA A 85 9.58 -4.23 -8.51
CA ALA A 85 10.03 -4.74 -7.22
C ALA A 85 10.32 -6.26 -7.26
N MET A 86 9.49 -7.03 -7.95
CA MET A 86 9.69 -8.47 -8.15
C MET A 86 10.92 -8.78 -9.01
N ASP A 87 11.24 -7.96 -10.01
CA ASP A 87 12.47 -8.12 -10.81
C ASP A 87 13.74 -7.92 -9.95
N LEU A 88 13.72 -6.96 -9.02
CA LEU A 88 14.79 -6.77 -8.03
C LEU A 88 14.92 -7.97 -7.08
N TRP A 89 13.79 -8.52 -6.64
CA TRP A 89 13.77 -9.73 -5.83
C TRP A 89 14.37 -10.93 -6.57
N ASN A 90 13.92 -11.17 -7.80
CA ASN A 90 14.35 -12.29 -8.64
C ASN A 90 15.83 -12.20 -9.03
N SER A 91 16.38 -10.99 -9.11
CA SER A 91 17.81 -10.74 -9.35
C SER A 91 18.67 -10.78 -8.08
N ASN A 92 18.10 -11.14 -6.92
CA ASN A 92 18.74 -11.14 -5.60
C ASN A 92 19.24 -9.76 -5.14
N ASN A 93 18.74 -8.68 -5.74
CA ASN A 93 19.04 -7.32 -5.31
C ASN A 93 18.12 -6.91 -4.15
N TYR A 94 18.31 -7.55 -3.00
CA TYR A 94 17.44 -7.38 -1.83
C TYR A 94 17.53 -5.99 -1.21
N LYS A 95 18.64 -5.27 -1.41
CA LYS A 95 18.81 -3.91 -0.91
C LYS A 95 17.84 -2.96 -1.63
N GLU A 96 17.87 -2.92 -2.96
CA GLU A 96 16.95 -2.09 -3.73
C GLU A 96 15.53 -2.65 -3.68
N GLY A 97 15.38 -3.98 -3.64
CA GLY A 97 14.10 -4.65 -3.43
C GLY A 97 13.41 -4.21 -2.14
N SER A 98 14.14 -4.06 -1.03
CA SER A 98 13.55 -3.56 0.23
C SER A 98 12.94 -2.17 0.08
N VAL A 99 13.59 -1.25 -0.64
CA VAL A 99 13.08 0.10 -0.91
C VAL A 99 11.84 0.03 -1.81
N ALA A 100 11.89 -0.79 -2.85
CA ALA A 100 10.78 -0.96 -3.79
C ALA A 100 9.53 -1.56 -3.10
N PHE A 101 9.71 -2.61 -2.30
CA PHE A 101 8.60 -3.22 -1.56
C PHE A 101 8.09 -2.33 -0.43
N GLN A 102 8.95 -1.56 0.24
CA GLN A 102 8.49 -0.55 1.21
C GLN A 102 7.57 0.47 0.54
N LYS A 103 7.96 0.98 -0.62
CA LYS A 103 7.11 1.88 -1.40
C LYS A 103 5.80 1.23 -1.80
N ALA A 104 5.82 -0.03 -2.26
CA ALA A 104 4.61 -0.78 -2.59
C ALA A 104 3.69 -0.97 -1.37
N MET A 105 4.24 -1.20 -0.17
CA MET A 105 3.44 -1.26 1.07
C MET A 105 2.74 0.06 1.37
N GLU A 106 3.43 1.19 1.20
CA GLU A 106 2.87 2.51 1.42
C GLU A 106 1.79 2.83 0.38
N ASP A 107 2.07 2.57 -0.89
CA ASP A 107 1.15 2.75 -2.00
C ASP A 107 -0.12 1.90 -1.82
N TYR A 108 -0.02 0.66 -1.33
CA TYR A 108 -1.15 -0.26 -1.23
C TYR A 108 -1.72 -0.41 0.19
N LYS A 109 -1.31 0.43 1.14
CA LYS A 109 -1.66 0.33 2.57
C LYS A 109 -3.15 0.15 2.83
N GLY A 110 -4.01 0.86 2.10
CA GLY A 110 -5.47 0.78 2.25
C GLY A 110 -6.09 -0.55 1.83
N ILE A 111 -5.38 -1.34 1.03
CA ILE A 111 -5.81 -2.67 0.55
C ILE A 111 -5.19 -3.76 1.43
N ALA A 112 -3.93 -3.58 1.85
CA ALA A 112 -3.20 -4.49 2.72
C ALA A 112 -3.85 -4.68 4.12
N ASN A 113 -4.66 -3.72 4.57
CA ASN A 113 -5.23 -3.72 5.92
C ASN A 113 -6.42 -4.65 6.13
N SER A 114 -7.07 -5.13 5.06
CA SER A 114 -8.21 -6.04 5.20
C SER A 114 -7.77 -7.39 5.74
N LYS A 115 -8.45 -7.89 6.77
CA LYS A 115 -8.19 -9.22 7.36
C LYS A 115 -9.07 -10.31 6.75
N HIS A 116 -9.95 -9.95 5.80
CA HIS A 116 -10.83 -10.91 5.18
C HIS A 116 -10.01 -11.99 4.46
N PRO A 117 -10.34 -13.29 4.59
CA PRO A 117 -9.53 -14.36 4.01
C PRO A 117 -9.25 -14.21 2.51
N ILE A 118 -10.23 -13.76 1.72
CA ILE A 118 -10.07 -13.52 0.27
C ILE A 118 -9.07 -12.40 -0.07
N MET A 119 -8.76 -11.54 0.89
CA MET A 119 -7.82 -10.43 0.73
C MET A 119 -6.39 -10.83 1.11
N LYS A 120 -6.15 -11.99 1.75
CA LYS A 120 -4.80 -12.36 2.23
C LYS A 120 -3.75 -12.46 1.13
N ASP A 121 -4.17 -12.80 -0.08
CA ASP A 121 -3.28 -12.96 -1.24
C ASP A 121 -3.23 -11.69 -2.12
N ASN A 122 -3.61 -10.53 -1.57
CA ASN A 122 -3.53 -9.26 -2.31
C ASN A 122 -2.09 -8.73 -2.39
N ILE A 123 -1.84 -7.89 -3.39
CA ILE A 123 -0.52 -7.31 -3.68
C ILE A 123 0.02 -6.49 -2.49
N GLY A 124 -0.85 -5.81 -1.74
CA GLY A 124 -0.45 -5.09 -0.53
C GLY A 124 0.08 -6.02 0.57
N ALA A 125 -0.58 -7.15 0.83
CA ALA A 125 -0.11 -8.14 1.79
C ALA A 125 1.19 -8.82 1.34
N GLN A 126 1.30 -9.11 0.03
CA GLN A 126 2.53 -9.63 -0.56
C GLN A 126 3.68 -8.63 -0.44
N ALA A 127 3.45 -7.33 -0.64
CA ALA A 127 4.47 -6.30 -0.47
C ALA A 127 5.06 -6.28 0.94
N VAL A 128 4.22 -6.43 1.97
CA VAL A 128 4.68 -6.55 3.36
C VAL A 128 5.60 -7.77 3.53
N PHE A 129 5.19 -8.91 2.99
CA PHE A 129 5.96 -10.15 3.08
C PHE A 129 7.35 -10.01 2.42
N TYR A 130 7.40 -9.56 1.18
CA TYR A 130 8.67 -9.44 0.45
C TYR A 130 9.58 -8.37 1.02
N TYR A 131 9.02 -7.27 1.55
CA TYR A 131 9.80 -6.28 2.30
C TYR A 131 10.52 -6.93 3.50
N MET A 132 9.78 -7.66 4.34
CA MET A 132 10.36 -8.36 5.49
C MET A 132 11.43 -9.37 5.08
N GLU A 133 11.19 -10.12 3.99
CA GLU A 133 12.16 -11.08 3.48
C GLU A 133 13.43 -10.42 2.93
N CYS A 134 13.32 -9.29 2.24
CA CYS A 134 14.47 -8.50 1.80
C CYS A 134 15.32 -8.07 3.01
N LEU A 135 14.70 -7.52 4.05
CA LEU A 135 15.40 -7.12 5.28
C LEU A 135 16.06 -8.29 5.99
N ARG A 136 15.40 -9.45 6.05
CA ARG A 136 15.96 -10.68 6.61
C ARG A 136 17.23 -11.09 5.86
N ARG A 137 17.21 -11.02 4.53
CA ARG A 137 18.35 -11.41 3.67
C ARG A 137 19.50 -10.41 3.69
N THR A 138 19.23 -9.13 3.97
CA THR A 138 20.28 -8.11 4.14
C THR A 138 20.82 -8.02 5.58
N GLY A 139 20.25 -8.78 6.53
CA GLY A 139 20.64 -8.73 7.94
C GLY A 139 20.14 -7.47 8.68
N GLN A 140 19.24 -6.70 8.07
CA GLN A 140 18.68 -5.46 8.61
C GLN A 140 17.38 -5.68 9.39
N PHE A 141 16.99 -6.94 9.59
CA PHE A 141 15.73 -7.29 10.27
C PHE A 141 15.72 -6.85 11.74
N ASN A 142 16.84 -7.00 12.45
CA ASN A 142 16.91 -6.68 13.88
C ASN A 142 16.75 -5.17 14.15
N SER A 143 17.20 -4.30 13.24
CA SER A 143 17.10 -2.85 13.40
C SER A 143 15.69 -2.27 13.25
N MET A 144 14.69 -3.09 12.93
CA MET A 144 13.30 -2.66 12.74
C MET A 144 12.37 -3.09 13.87
N MET A 145 12.82 -3.98 14.76
CA MET A 145 12.05 -4.55 15.87
C MET A 145 12.36 -3.85 17.22
N GLU A 146 13.30 -2.91 17.23
CA GLU A 146 13.64 -2.01 18.34
C GLU A 146 12.97 -0.63 18.14
#